data_AF-A0A6I2Y311-F1
#
_entry.id   AF-A0A6I2Y311-F1
#
_cell.length_a   1.000
_cell.length_b   1.000
_cell.length_c   1.000
_cell.angle_alpha   90.00
_cell.angle_beta   90.00
_cell.angle_gamma   90.00
#
_symmetry.space_group_name_H-M   'P 1'
#
loop_
_entity.id
_entity.type
_entity.pdbx_description
1 polymer ?
#
loop_
_entity_poly.entity_id
_entity_poly.type
_entity_poly.pdbx_seq_one_letter_code
_entity_poly.pdbx_strand_id
1 'polypeptide(L)' 'MSRLPVVAVVGATGQVGAVMRRLLEEREFPMLQVRFLASSRSAGTTLPWKG' A
#
# COMPACT_ATOMS: atom_id res chain seq x y z
N MET A 1 -14.77 15.31 -13.83
CA MET A 1 -13.42 14.95 -13.31
C MET A 1 -13.57 13.82 -12.32
N SER A 2 -12.90 12.68 -12.54
CA SER A 2 -12.84 11.62 -11.53
C SER A 2 -11.88 12.05 -10.41
N ARG A 3 -12.33 11.95 -9.16
CA ARG A 3 -11.50 12.24 -7.99
C ARG A 3 -10.54 11.07 -7.77
N LEU A 4 -9.24 11.35 -7.61
CA LEU A 4 -8.27 10.31 -7.26
C LEU A 4 -8.59 9.71 -5.88
N PRO A 5 -8.62 8.38 -5.74
CA PRO A 5 -8.95 7.72 -4.49
C PRO A 5 -7.80 7.78 -3.48
N VAL A 6 -8.14 7.66 -2.19
CA VAL A 6 -7.19 7.27 -1.14
C VAL A 6 -7.29 5.75 -0.99
N VAL A 7 -6.16 5.05 -1.11
CA VAL A 7 -6.10 3.59 -1.06
C VAL A 7 -5.56 3.14 0.29
N ALA A 8 -6.16 2.10 0.87
CA ALA A 8 -5.62 1.44 2.05
C ALA A 8 -5.27 -0.03 1.72
N VAL A 9 -4.06 -0.46 2.07
CA VAL A 9 -3.67 -1.87 2.01
C VAL A 9 -3.65 -2.43 3.42
N VAL A 10 -4.60 -3.29 3.73
CA VAL A 10 -4.68 -3.99 5.02
C VAL A 10 -3.83 -5.25 4.95
N GLY A 11 -3.04 -5.49 6.00
CA GLY A 11 -2.06 -6.58 6.01
C GLY A 11 -0.87 -6.30 5.10
N ALA A 12 -0.44 -5.03 5.00
CA ALA A 12 0.62 -4.59 4.08
C ALA A 12 1.98 -5.28 4.28
N THR A 13 2.20 -5.90 5.44
CA THR A 13 3.39 -6.68 5.80
C THR A 13 3.28 -8.17 5.45
N GLY A 14 2.06 -8.67 5.18
CA GLY A 14 1.82 -10.06 4.80
C GLY A 14 2.07 -10.35 3.32
N GLN A 15 1.98 -11.62 2.94
CA GLN A 15 2.29 -12.07 1.58
C GLN A 15 1.45 -11.36 0.52
N VAL A 16 0.12 -11.34 0.70
CA VAL A 16 -0.79 -10.64 -0.22
C VAL A 16 -0.54 -9.14 -0.22
N GLY A 17 -0.34 -8.52 0.96
CA GLY A 17 -0.06 -7.10 1.07
C GLY A 17 1.22 -6.68 0.34
N ALA A 18 2.26 -7.51 0.35
CA ALA A 18 3.49 -7.28 -0.39
C ALA A 18 3.25 -7.29 -1.92
N VAL A 19 2.49 -8.25 -2.43
CA VAL A 19 2.10 -8.32 -3.84
C VAL A 19 1.24 -7.10 -4.21
N MET A 20 0.26 -6.74 -3.37
CA MET A 20 -0.60 -5.58 -3.62
C MET A 20 0.20 -4.27 -3.68
N ARG A 21 1.15 -4.05 -2.77
CA ARG A 21 2.04 -2.88 -2.82
C ARG A 21 2.83 -2.83 -4.13
N ARG A 22 3.46 -3.94 -4.50
CA ARG A 22 4.20 -4.06 -5.76
C ARG A 22 3.33 -3.74 -6.97
N LEU A 23 2.11 -4.28 -7.04
CA LEU A 23 1.19 -4.04 -8.15
C LEU A 23 0.73 -2.58 -8.23
N LEU A 24 0.45 -1.92 -7.10
CA LEU A 24 0.08 -0.50 -7.09
C LEU A 24 1.21 0.38 -7.64
N GLU A 25 2.46 0.03 -7.34
CA GLU A 25 3.66 0.71 -7.83
C GLU A 25 3.92 0.42 -9.32
N GLU A 26 4.02 -0.85 -9.71
CA GLU A 26 4.31 -1.28 -11.10
C GLU A 26 3.26 -0.80 -12.11
N ARG A 27 2.02 -0.62 -11.67
CA ARG A 27 0.90 -0.19 -12.53
C ARG A 27 0.65 1.31 -12.51
N GLU A 28 1.45 2.06 -11.75
CA GLU A 28 1.25 3.50 -11.52
C GLU A 28 -0.22 3.81 -11.18
N PHE A 29 -0.80 3.02 -10.28
CA PHE A 29 -2.23 3.09 -10.02
C PHE A 29 -2.65 4.52 -9.64
N PRO A 30 -3.62 5.13 -10.33
CA PRO A 30 -3.97 6.52 -10.11
C PRO A 30 -4.64 6.69 -8.75
N MET A 31 -3.91 7.25 -7.79
CA MET A 31 -4.39 7.51 -6.43
C MET A 31 -3.79 8.79 -5.86
N LEU A 32 -4.52 9.38 -4.92
CA LEU A 32 -4.10 10.56 -4.18
C LEU A 32 -3.08 10.22 -3.09
N GLN A 33 -3.31 9.12 -2.37
CA GLN A 33 -2.50 8.67 -1.24
C GLN A 33 -2.69 7.17 -1.03
N VAL A 34 -1.66 6.50 -0.51
CA VAL A 34 -1.77 5.15 0.04
C VAL A 34 -1.54 5.14 1.55
N ARG A 35 -2.26 4.27 2.26
CA ARG A 35 -2.07 4.00 3.69
C ARG A 35 -1.82 2.51 3.89
N PHE A 36 -0.73 2.19 4.56
CA PHE A 36 -0.39 0.81 4.91
C PHE A 36 -0.85 0.50 6.33
N LEU A 37 -1.68 -0.53 6.45
CA LEU A 37 -2.22 -0.99 7.73
C LEU A 37 -1.70 -2.40 7.99
N ALA A 38 -1.26 -2.65 9.21
CA ALA A 38 -0.77 -3.94 9.66
C ALA A 38 -1.24 -4.21 11.09
N SER A 39 -1.06 -5.45 11.55
CA SER A 39 -1.31 -5.80 12.95
C SER A 39 -0.37 -5.04 13.88
N SER A 40 -0.71 -4.95 15.16
CA SER A 40 0.13 -4.31 16.18
C SER A 40 1.54 -4.89 16.24
N ARG A 41 1.70 -6.19 15.97
CA ARG A 41 3.01 -6.86 15.93
C ARG A 41 3.94 -6.29 14.86
N SER A 42 3.38 -5.84 13.74
CA SER A 42 4.15 -5.32 12.60
C SER A 42 4.03 -3.80 12.45
N ALA A 43 3.47 -3.11 13.45
CA ALA A 43 3.43 -1.66 13.45
C ALA A 43 4.85 -1.09 13.53
N GLY A 44 5.11 -0.01 12.79
CA GLY A 44 6.43 0.62 12.72
C GLY A 44 7.42 -0.06 11.77
N THR A 45 7.07 -1.17 11.12
CA THR A 45 7.89 -1.75 10.05
C THR A 45 7.94 -0.81 8.85
N THR A 46 9.14 -0.41 8.44
CA THR A 46 9.34 0.30 7.17
C THR A 46 9.10 -0.65 6.01
N LEU A 47 8.21 -0.26 5.10
CA LEU A 47 7.89 -1.03 3.90
C LEU A 47 8.53 -0.38 2.68
N PRO A 48 9.13 -1.18 1.77
CA PRO A 48 9.61 -0.65 0.51
C PRO A 48 8.41 -0.12 -0.30
N TRP A 49 8.55 1.11 -0.79
CA TRP A 49 7.53 1.82 -1.55
C TRP A 49 8.16 2.96 -2.36
N LYS A 50 8.02 2.93 -3.69
CA LYS A 50 8.46 4.01 -4.60
C LYS A 50 9.94 4.40 -4.50
N GLY A 51 10.81 3.43 -4.23
CA GLY A 51 12.27 3.61 -4.12
C GLY A 51 12.68 4.22 -2.78
#